data_AF-A0A1S0TJF5-F1
#
_entry.id   AF-A0A1S0TJF5-F1
#
_cell.length_a   1.000
_cell.length_b   1.000
_cell.length_c   1.000
_cell.angle_alpha   90.00
_cell.angle_beta   90.00
_cell.angle_gamma   90.00
#
_symmetry.space_group_name_H-M   'P 1'
#
loop_
_entity.id
_entity.type
_entity.pdbx_description
1 polymer ?
#
loop_
_entity_poly.entity_id
_entity_poly.type
_entity_poly.pdbx_seq_one_letter_code
_entity_poly.pdbx_strand_id
1 'polypeptide(L)'
;MYRSGTNFLNHVTTIMHEMGYSTGRAYLDLEFDLPESYNALGSLFFINDVTLPRIRQYDFMAKQFVKLEKVFESYDRGLLKCRMLRKAKFPKDFWPTVKWGRKGYMHCRFRIDQTVFDFVNVHLFHDESNIALIHE
;
A
#
# COMPACT_ATOMS: atom_id res chain seq x y z
N MET A 1 11.25 -3.86 18.66
CA MET A 1 10.48 -4.34 17.49
C MET A 1 10.90 -3.72 16.15
N TYR A 2 11.35 -2.46 16.11
CA TYR A 2 11.77 -1.73 14.88
C TYR A 2 12.87 -2.41 14.03
N ARG A 3 13.81 -3.16 14.62
CA ARG A 3 14.94 -3.74 13.87
C ARG A 3 14.55 -4.87 12.89
N SER A 4 13.42 -5.55 13.09
CA SER A 4 13.06 -6.72 12.27
C SER A 4 12.49 -6.35 10.88
N GLY A 5 11.66 -5.32 10.80
CA GLY A 5 11.01 -4.89 9.55
C GLY A 5 11.98 -4.28 8.55
N THR A 6 12.90 -3.44 9.02
CA THR A 6 13.95 -2.84 8.17
C THR A 6 14.92 -3.91 7.65
N ASN A 7 15.27 -4.89 8.48
CA ASN A 7 16.12 -6.01 8.05
C ASN A 7 15.44 -6.87 6.97
N PHE A 8 14.13 -7.15 7.15
CA PHE A 8 13.35 -7.87 6.14
C PHE A 8 13.32 -7.11 4.81
N LEU A 9 12.98 -5.81 4.85
CA LEU A 9 12.89 -5.01 3.63
C LEU A 9 14.23 -4.94 2.92
N ASN A 10 15.32 -4.64 3.64
CA ASN A 10 16.66 -4.59 3.06
C ASN A 10 17.04 -5.92 2.40
N HIS A 11 16.81 -7.04 3.09
CA HIS A 11 17.13 -8.37 2.56
C HIS A 11 16.37 -8.67 1.26
N VAL A 12 15.04 -8.45 1.25
CA VAL A 12 14.23 -8.67 0.05
C VAL A 12 14.64 -7.71 -1.07
N THR A 13 14.91 -6.44 -0.77
CA THR A 13 15.33 -5.48 -1.79
C THR A 13 16.67 -5.83 -2.43
N THR A 14 17.63 -6.35 -1.65
CA THR A 14 18.91 -6.81 -2.19
C THR A 14 18.73 -7.97 -3.15
N ILE A 15 17.97 -9.00 -2.76
CA ILE A 15 17.70 -10.16 -3.61
C ILE A 15 16.98 -9.75 -4.89
N MET A 16 15.92 -8.93 -4.77
CA MET A 16 15.15 -8.48 -5.92
C MET A 16 15.97 -7.60 -6.86
N HIS A 17 16.88 -6.79 -6.32
CA HIS A 17 17.82 -6.00 -7.12
C HIS A 17 18.72 -6.90 -7.97
N GLU A 18 19.31 -7.94 -7.39
CA GLU A 18 20.14 -8.93 -8.10
C GLU A 18 19.37 -9.67 -9.20
N MET A 19 18.05 -9.80 -9.05
CA MET A 19 17.15 -10.41 -10.03
C MET A 19 16.65 -9.44 -11.13
N GLY A 20 17.16 -8.21 -11.18
CA GLY A 20 16.77 -7.21 -12.18
C GLY A 20 15.48 -6.45 -11.84
N TYR A 21 15.18 -6.29 -10.55
CA TYR A 21 14.09 -5.45 -10.04
C TYR A 21 14.65 -4.33 -9.17
N SER A 22 15.46 -3.45 -9.78
CA SER A 22 16.15 -2.39 -9.02
C SER A 22 15.22 -1.24 -8.62
N THR A 23 14.01 -1.20 -9.18
CA THR A 23 13.01 -0.17 -8.92
C THR A 23 11.84 -0.75 -8.14
N GLY A 24 11.36 -0.05 -7.13
CA GLY A 24 10.23 -0.53 -6.34
C GLY A 24 9.63 0.51 -5.43
N ARG A 25 8.49 0.16 -4.83
CA ARG A 25 7.78 0.97 -3.84
C ARG A 25 7.40 0.08 -2.67
N ALA A 26 7.76 0.49 -1.46
CA ALA A 26 7.25 -0.10 -0.24
C ALA A 26 6.40 0.94 0.51
N TYR A 27 5.15 0.60 0.78
CA TYR A 27 4.26 1.38 1.63
C TYR A 27 3.90 0.53 2.84
N LEU A 28 4.41 0.91 4.01
CA LEU A 28 4.31 0.13 5.23
C LEU A 28 3.64 0.99 6.30
N ASP A 29 2.44 0.63 6.73
CA ASP A 29 1.82 1.32 7.84
C ASP A 29 2.41 0.83 9.16
N LEU A 30 3.45 1.53 9.63
CA LEU A 30 4.14 1.22 10.89
C LEU A 30 3.81 2.22 12.01
N GLU A 31 2.94 3.19 11.75
CA GLU A 31 2.50 4.25 12.70
C GLU A 31 1.43 3.72 13.68
N PHE A 32 1.80 2.71 14.47
CA PHE A 32 0.90 2.08 15.45
C PHE A 32 0.47 3.01 16.59
N ASP A 33 1.18 4.13 16.77
CA ASP A 33 0.89 5.22 17.69
C ASP A 33 -0.25 6.14 17.21
N LEU A 34 -0.71 5.99 15.96
CA LEU A 34 -1.83 6.74 15.37
C LEU A 34 -3.08 5.84 15.18
N PRO A 35 -3.78 5.43 16.26
CA PRO A 35 -4.83 4.40 16.20
C PRO A 35 -6.00 4.75 15.27
N GLU A 36 -6.30 6.04 15.10
CA GLU A 36 -7.36 6.54 14.22
C GLU A 36 -7.07 6.35 12.73
N SER A 37 -5.82 6.09 12.36
CA SER A 37 -5.42 5.88 10.97
C SER A 37 -4.65 4.58 10.72
N TYR A 38 -4.15 3.95 11.77
CA TYR A 38 -3.40 2.71 11.70
C TYR A 38 -4.27 1.52 11.25
N ASN A 39 -3.87 0.85 10.17
CA ASN A 39 -4.50 -0.34 9.61
C ASN A 39 -3.53 -1.54 9.44
N ALA A 40 -2.26 -1.38 9.82
CA ALA A 40 -1.23 -2.43 9.79
C ALA A 40 -1.03 -3.10 8.41
N LEU A 41 -1.46 -2.45 7.34
CA LEU A 41 -1.26 -2.94 5.98
C LEU A 41 0.14 -2.58 5.48
N GLY A 42 0.64 -3.40 4.56
CA GLY A 42 1.88 -3.16 3.86
C GLY A 42 1.78 -3.65 2.42
N SER A 43 2.32 -2.89 1.46
CA SER A 43 2.39 -3.29 0.05
C SER A 43 3.79 -3.05 -0.49
N LEU A 44 4.38 -4.08 -1.08
CA LEU A 44 5.67 -4.01 -1.76
C LEU A 44 5.46 -4.26 -3.25
N PHE A 45 5.95 -3.35 -4.07
CA PHE A 45 5.92 -3.44 -5.52
C PHE A 45 7.35 -3.46 -6.03
N PHE A 46 7.71 -4.50 -6.77
CA PHE A 46 8.98 -4.62 -7.47
C PHE A 46 8.74 -4.54 -8.96
N ILE A 47 9.46 -3.65 -9.64
CA ILE A 47 9.29 -3.38 -11.05
C ILE A 47 10.50 -3.97 -11.77
N ASN A 48 10.24 -4.88 -12.70
CA ASN A 48 11.30 -5.42 -13.53
C ASN A 48 11.93 -4.30 -14.36
N ASP A 49 13.26 -4.24 -14.39
CA ASP A 49 14.03 -3.17 -15.04
C ASP A 49 13.66 -2.99 -16.52
N VAL A 50 13.35 -4.07 -17.23
CA VAL A 50 12.93 -4.04 -18.64
C VAL A 50 11.56 -3.38 -18.81
N THR A 51 10.70 -3.48 -17.80
CA THR A 51 9.35 -2.89 -17.82
C THR A 51 9.33 -1.44 -17.38
N LEU A 52 10.37 -0.96 -16.68
CA LEU A 52 10.43 0.39 -16.11
C LEU A 52 10.04 1.52 -17.09
N PRO A 53 10.49 1.54 -18.36
CA PRO A 53 10.13 2.62 -19.28
C PRO A 53 8.62 2.69 -19.63
N ARG A 54 7.91 1.57 -19.46
CA ARG A 54 6.51 1.36 -19.84
C ARG A 54 5.53 1.59 -18.70
N ILE A 55 6.03 1.59 -17.46
CA ILE A 55 5.19 1.76 -16.27
C ILE A 55 5.15 3.22 -15.80
N ARG A 56 3.97 3.61 -15.32
CA ARG A 56 3.72 4.87 -14.62
C ARG A 56 2.97 4.57 -13.33
N GLN A 57 3.20 5.37 -12.29
CA GLN A 57 2.37 5.33 -11.09
C GLN A 57 1.44 6.54 -11.08
N TYR A 58 0.24 6.36 -10.57
CA TYR A 58 -0.74 7.43 -10.45
C TYR A 58 -0.47 8.28 -9.21
N ASP A 59 -0.34 9.58 -9.39
CA ASP A 59 -0.40 10.58 -8.33
C ASP A 59 -1.88 10.91 -8.08
N PHE A 60 -2.41 10.50 -6.93
CA PHE A 60 -3.82 10.72 -6.58
C PHE A 60 -4.15 12.17 -6.24
N MET A 61 -3.16 12.97 -5.87
CA MET A 61 -3.34 14.40 -5.57
C MET A 61 -3.32 15.22 -6.86
N ALA A 62 -2.32 15.00 -7.71
CA ALA A 62 -2.21 15.67 -9.02
C ALA A 62 -3.13 15.05 -10.10
N LYS A 63 -3.74 13.89 -9.80
CA LYS A 63 -4.67 13.15 -10.66
C LYS A 63 -4.08 12.73 -12.02
N GLN A 64 -2.81 12.36 -12.05
CA GLN A 64 -2.09 12.03 -13.29
C GLN A 64 -1.09 10.88 -13.12
N PHE A 65 -0.73 10.23 -14.24
CA PHE A 65 0.30 9.19 -14.27
C PHE A 65 1.70 9.77 -14.45
N VAL A 66 2.56 9.59 -13.45
CA VAL A 66 3.95 10.08 -13.43
C VAL A 66 4.94 8.95 -13.72
N LYS A 67 6.10 9.32 -14.30
CA LYS A 67 7.21 8.38 -14.51
C LYS A 67 7.78 7.95 -13.17
N LEU A 68 8.21 6.69 -13.11
CA LEU A 68 8.97 6.17 -11.98
C LEU A 68 10.46 6.39 -12.24
N GLU A 69 11.15 6.95 -11.26
CA GLU A 69 12.62 6.98 -11.26
C GLU A 69 13.17 5.59 -10.94
N LYS A 70 14.36 5.27 -11.47
CA LYS A 70 15.02 3.97 -11.28
C LYS A 70 15.61 3.86 -9.87
N VAL A 71 14.74 3.73 -8.88
CA VAL A 71 15.08 3.69 -7.45
C VAL A 71 14.05 2.90 -6.67
N PHE A 72 14.48 2.22 -5.61
CA PHE A 72 13.60 1.65 -4.62
C PHE A 72 13.27 2.69 -3.55
N GLU A 73 12.00 3.05 -3.40
CA GLU A 73 11.55 3.98 -2.37
C GLU A 73 10.70 3.25 -1.33
N SER A 74 10.95 3.54 -0.05
CA SER A 74 10.18 3.00 1.07
C SER A 74 9.58 4.12 1.90
N TYR A 75 8.31 3.99 2.21
CA TYR A 75 7.56 4.90 3.07
C TYR A 75 7.00 4.09 4.23
N ASP A 76 7.45 4.41 5.44
CA ASP A 76 7.02 3.76 6.68
C ASP A 76 6.24 4.70 7.63
N ARG A 77 6.15 5.98 7.25
CA ARG A 77 5.45 7.05 7.97
C ARG A 77 4.78 8.03 7.03
N GLY A 78 3.78 8.74 7.54
CA GLY A 78 3.08 9.79 6.80
C GLY A 78 2.29 9.28 5.60
N LEU A 79 1.86 8.00 5.60
CA LEU A 79 1.18 7.39 4.45
C LEU A 79 -0.14 8.09 4.09
N LEU A 80 -0.81 8.73 5.06
CA LEU A 80 -2.00 9.56 4.80
C LEU A 80 -1.72 10.77 3.90
N LYS A 81 -0.47 11.27 3.91
CA LYS A 81 -0.02 12.40 3.08
C LYS A 81 0.68 11.92 1.80
N CYS A 82 0.92 10.62 1.66
CA CYS A 82 1.55 10.07 0.48
C CYS A 82 0.61 10.22 -0.72
N ARG A 83 1.03 10.99 -1.72
CA ARG A 83 0.26 11.23 -2.95
C ARG A 83 0.18 10.02 -3.89
N MET A 84 1.04 9.03 -3.72
CA MET A 84 1.18 7.88 -4.61
C MET A 84 0.31 6.68 -4.20
N LEU A 85 -0.41 6.80 -3.08
CA LEU A 85 -1.34 5.80 -2.56
C LEU A 85 -2.56 6.47 -1.94
N ARG A 86 -3.67 5.73 -1.83
CA ARG A 86 -4.77 6.07 -0.93
C ARG A 86 -4.81 5.06 0.20
N LYS A 87 -4.95 5.54 1.43
CA LYS A 87 -5.07 4.73 2.63
C LYS A 87 -6.28 5.24 3.40
N ALA A 88 -7.13 4.33 3.83
CA ALA A 88 -8.23 4.65 4.74
C ALA A 88 -8.50 3.49 5.69
N LYS A 89 -8.99 3.82 6.89
CA LYS A 89 -9.69 2.86 7.75
C LYS A 89 -11.16 2.83 7.37
N PHE A 90 -11.81 1.71 7.61
CA PHE A 90 -13.26 1.65 7.46
C PHE A 90 -13.95 2.50 8.54
N PRO A 91 -15.05 3.19 8.19
CA PRO A 91 -15.86 3.94 9.15
C PRO A 91 -16.31 3.07 10.33
N LYS A 92 -16.29 3.67 11.52
CA LYS A 92 -16.55 2.98 12.80
C LYS A 92 -18.05 2.65 12.97
N ASP A 93 -18.89 3.52 12.43
CA ASP A 93 -20.35 3.42 12.37
C ASP A 93 -20.85 2.24 11.53
N PHE A 94 -20.03 1.73 10.60
CA PHE A 94 -20.35 0.48 9.92
C PHE A 94 -20.23 -0.75 10.82
N TRP A 95 -19.54 -0.71 11.97
CA TRP A 95 -19.45 -1.86 12.89
C TRP A 95 -19.42 -1.40 14.35
N PRO A 96 -20.54 -0.86 14.87
CA PRO A 96 -20.60 -0.21 16.19
C PRO A 96 -20.31 -1.16 17.36
N THR A 97 -20.47 -2.47 17.15
CA THR A 97 -20.22 -3.52 18.14
C THR A 97 -18.79 -4.05 18.14
N VAL A 98 -17.98 -3.72 17.12
CA VAL A 98 -16.62 -4.27 16.94
C VAL A 98 -15.59 -3.30 17.53
N LYS A 99 -14.75 -3.82 18.45
CA LYS A 99 -13.65 -3.05 19.05
C LYS A 99 -12.70 -2.52 17.97
N TRP A 100 -12.61 -1.20 17.88
CA TRP A 100 -11.65 -0.36 17.14
C TRP A 100 -10.58 -1.11 16.33
N GLY A 101 -10.97 -1.64 15.17
CA GLY A 101 -10.12 -2.50 14.37
C GLY A 101 -9.06 -1.76 13.56
N ARG A 102 -8.03 -2.51 13.13
CA ARG A 102 -7.03 -2.09 12.12
C ARG A 102 -7.55 -2.32 10.69
N LYS A 103 -8.87 -2.24 10.50
CA LYS A 103 -9.54 -2.62 9.25
C LYS A 103 -9.61 -1.45 8.30
N GLY A 104 -9.39 -1.72 7.02
CA GLY A 104 -9.27 -0.68 6.01
C GLY A 104 -8.57 -1.20 4.77
N TYR A 105 -8.05 -0.27 3.97
CA TYR A 105 -7.38 -0.60 2.72
C TYR A 105 -6.21 0.34 2.41
N MET A 106 -5.35 -0.14 1.53
CA MET A 106 -4.38 0.65 0.78
C MET A 106 -4.62 0.44 -0.70
N HIS A 107 -4.56 1.51 -1.47
CA HIS A 107 -4.82 1.51 -2.90
C HIS A 107 -3.67 2.21 -3.62
N CYS A 108 -2.99 1.45 -4.48
CA CYS A 108 -2.02 1.99 -5.43
C CYS A 108 -2.55 1.78 -6.84
N ARG A 109 -2.26 2.73 -7.73
CA ARG A 109 -2.65 2.64 -9.15
C ARG A 109 -1.43 2.80 -10.02
N PHE A 110 -1.27 1.87 -10.96
CA PHE A 110 -0.22 1.91 -11.97
C PHE A 110 -0.83 1.84 -13.36
N ARG A 111 -0.07 2.26 -14.37
CA ARG A 111 -0.38 2.03 -15.78
C ARG A 111 0.83 1.43 -16.44
N ILE A 112 0.63 0.34 -17.18
CA ILE A 112 1.65 -0.26 -18.04
C ILE A 112 1.15 -0.08 -19.47
N ASP A 113 1.89 0.69 -20.25
CA ASP A 113 1.47 1.19 -21.57
C ASP A 113 0.10 1.90 -21.52
N GLN A 114 -0.95 1.27 -22.06
CA GLN A 114 -2.32 1.78 -22.10
C GLN A 114 -3.22 1.14 -21.04
N THR A 115 -2.75 0.11 -20.35
CA THR A 115 -3.57 -0.65 -19.39
C THR A 115 -3.36 -0.11 -17.98
N VAL A 116 -4.46 0.27 -17.33
CA VAL A 116 -4.48 0.74 -15.94
C VAL A 116 -4.74 -0.43 -15.01
N PHE A 117 -3.97 -0.50 -13.92
CA PHE A 117 -4.08 -1.51 -12.88
C PHE A 117 -4.30 -0.83 -11.53
N ASP A 118 -5.32 -1.29 -10.83
CA ASP A 118 -5.63 -0.89 -9.45
C ASP A 118 -5.27 -2.04 -8.50
N PHE A 119 -4.32 -1.79 -7.62
CA PHE A 119 -3.90 -2.73 -6.57
C PHE A 119 -4.49 -2.28 -5.25
N VAL A 120 -5.49 -3.01 -4.77
CA VAL A 120 -6.18 -2.71 -3.51
C VAL A 120 -5.85 -3.81 -2.51
N ASN A 121 -5.03 -3.49 -1.52
CA ASN A 121 -4.74 -4.35 -0.38
C ASN A 121 -5.75 -4.03 0.72
N VAL A 122 -6.55 -5.01 1.14
CA VAL A 122 -7.67 -4.81 2.06
C VAL A 122 -7.52 -5.71 3.28
N HIS A 123 -7.68 -5.13 4.46
CA HIS A 123 -7.79 -5.85 5.71
C HIS A 123 -9.25 -5.83 6.16
N LEU A 124 -9.96 -6.92 5.86
CA LEU A 124 -11.37 -7.11 6.20
C LEU A 124 -11.56 -7.67 7.61
N PHE A 125 -12.80 -7.64 8.10
CA PHE A 125 -13.18 -8.24 9.38
C PHE A 125 -13.12 -9.77 9.30
N HIS A 126 -12.93 -10.40 10.45
CA HIS A 126 -12.96 -11.86 10.59
C HIS A 126 -14.30 -12.25 11.21
N ASP A 127 -15.40 -11.94 10.54
CA ASP A 127 -16.76 -12.29 10.95
C ASP A 127 -17.41 -13.20 9.89
N GLU A 128 -18.54 -13.83 10.22
CA GLU A 128 -19.24 -14.81 9.37
C GLU A 128 -19.60 -14.27 7.97
N SER A 129 -19.68 -12.94 7.80
CA SER A 129 -19.73 -12.31 6.49
C SER A 129 -19.22 -10.87 6.52
N ASN A 130 -18.24 -10.56 5.66
CA ASN A 130 -17.79 -9.19 5.38
C ASN A 130 -18.78 -8.37 4.51
N ILE A 131 -19.87 -9.00 4.06
CA ILE A 131 -20.88 -8.41 3.15
C ILE A 131 -22.24 -8.29 3.85
N ALA A 132 -22.50 -9.05 4.93
CA ALA A 132 -23.83 -9.15 5.56
C ALA A 132 -24.24 -7.94 6.41
N LEU A 133 -23.48 -6.85 6.40
CA LEU A 133 -23.88 -5.60 7.07
C LEU A 133 -24.28 -4.51 6.07
N ILE A 134 -24.92 -4.90 4.97
CA ILE A 134 -25.83 -4.03 4.21
C ILE A 134 -27.23 -4.59 4.40
N HIS A 135 -27.71 -4.61 5.63
CA HIS A 135 -29.13 -4.83 5.91
C HIS A 135 -29.61 -3.73 6.85
N GLU A 136 -30.48 -2.90 6.25
CA GLU A 136 -31.37 -1.86 6.83
C GLU A 136 -30.77 -0.50 7.18
#